data_AF-A0A7L8GER1-F1
#
_entry.id   AF-A0A7L8GER1-F1
#
_cell.length_a   1.000
_cell.length_b   1.000
_cell.length_c   1.000
_cell.angle_alpha   90.00
_cell.angle_beta   90.00
_cell.angle_gamma   90.00
#
_symmetry.space_group_name_H-M   'P 1'
#
loop_
_entity.id
_entity.type
_entity.pdbx_description
1 polymer ?
#
loop_
_entity_poly.entity_id
_entity_poly.type
_entity_poly.pdbx_seq_one_letter_code
_entity_poly.pdbx_strand_id
1 'polypeptide(L)' 'KLLSDIKLMYMSTIYLMMLFSLAKSPLMMVFLILIQTIILSLMINLLHNLFWMSYILILIFLGGMLVIFIYIASLTS' A
#
# COMPACT_ATOMS: atom_id res chain seq x y z
N LYS A 1 16.78 17.37 -2.94
CA LYS A 1 16.38 16.20 -3.75
C LYS A 1 15.84 15.11 -2.84
N LEU A 2 16.65 14.36 -2.09
CA LEU A 2 16.11 13.34 -1.17
C LEU A 2 14.98 13.85 -0.24
N LEU A 3 15.19 15.01 0.40
CA LEU A 3 14.17 15.61 1.27
C LEU A 3 12.89 16.07 0.53
N SER A 4 13.04 16.54 -0.71
CA SER A 4 11.87 16.91 -1.54
C SER A 4 11.09 15.68 -2.01
N ASP A 5 11.81 14.59 -2.28
CA ASP A 5 11.21 13.32 -2.71
C ASP A 5 10.43 12.68 -1.54
N ILE A 6 11.00 12.68 -0.34
CA ILE A 6 10.34 12.26 0.91
C ILE A 6 9.08 13.11 1.17
N LYS A 7 9.15 14.43 0.97
CA LYS A 7 8.00 15.32 1.16
C LYS A 7 6.89 15.00 0.17
N LEU A 8 7.22 14.76 -1.11
CA LEU A 8 6.23 14.39 -2.14
C LEU A 8 5.54 13.07 -1.82
N MET A 9 6.30 12.07 -1.37
CA MET A 9 5.75 10.77 -0.98
C MET A 9 4.85 10.88 0.27
N TYR A 10 5.20 11.71 1.26
CA TYR A 10 4.29 12.01 2.39
C TYR A 10 2.98 12.68 1.96
N MET A 11 3.03 13.59 0.99
CA MET A 11 1.80 14.21 0.48
C MET A 11 0.92 13.18 -0.25
N SER A 12 1.52 12.23 -0.96
CA SER A 12 0.79 11.16 -1.64
C SER A 12 0.10 10.18 -0.67
N THR A 13 0.70 9.87 0.48
CA THR A 13 0.07 8.98 1.47
C THR A 13 -1.14 9.66 2.13
N ILE A 14 -1.07 10.96 2.41
CA ILE A 14 -2.20 11.73 2.95
C ILE A 14 -3.37 11.74 1.95
N TYR A 15 -3.08 11.93 0.66
CA TYR A 15 -4.12 11.88 -0.38
C TYR A 15 -4.80 10.51 -0.47
N LEU A 16 -4.02 9.43 -0.41
CA LEU A 16 -4.56 8.06 -0.44
C LEU A 16 -5.40 7.72 0.81
N MET A 17 -5.01 8.21 2.00
CA MET A 17 -5.83 8.08 3.21
C MET A 17 -7.20 8.75 3.04
N MET A 18 -7.27 9.91 2.39
CA MET A 18 -8.52 10.61 2.11
C MET A 18 -9.38 9.88 1.07
N LEU A 19 -8.76 9.24 0.08
CA LEU A 19 -9.49 8.39 -0.87
C LEU A 19 -10.02 7.11 -0.21
N PHE A 20 -9.27 6.54 0.73
CA PHE A 20 -9.67 5.35 1.47
C PHE A 20 -10.93 5.57 2.29
N SER A 21 -11.05 6.72 2.97
CA SER A 21 -12.25 7.05 3.75
C SER A 21 -13.50 7.27 2.89
N LEU A 22 -13.33 7.59 1.61
CA LEU A 22 -14.42 7.80 0.64
C LEU A 22 -14.80 6.51 -0.12
N ALA A 23 -14.00 5.45 -0.01
CA ALA A 23 -14.21 4.21 -0.75
C ALA A 23 -15.40 3.41 -0.18
N LYS A 24 -16.37 3.07 -1.05
CA LYS A 24 -17.59 2.33 -0.66
C LYS A 24 -17.50 0.83 -0.92
N SER A 25 -16.82 0.42 -2.00
CA SER A 25 -16.73 -1.01 -2.33
C SER A 25 -15.51 -1.64 -1.64
N PRO A 26 -15.67 -2.85 -1.06
CA PRO A 26 -14.59 -3.53 -0.33
C PRO A 26 -13.38 -3.78 -1.24
N LEU A 27 -13.62 -4.05 -2.53
CA LEU A 27 -12.56 -4.20 -3.53
C LEU A 27 -11.74 -2.91 -3.72
N MET A 28 -12.37 -1.73 -3.72
CA MET A 28 -11.65 -0.45 -3.82
C MET A 28 -10.81 -0.19 -2.58
N MET A 29 -11.33 -0.50 -1.39
CA MET A 29 -10.56 -0.40 -0.13
C MET A 29 -9.28 -1.24 -0.21
N VAL A 30 -9.38 -2.49 -0.66
CA VAL A 30 -8.25 -3.41 -0.83
C VAL A 30 -7.24 -2.82 -1.83
N PHE A 31 -7.70 -2.32 -2.97
CA PHE A 31 -6.82 -1.73 -3.98
C PHE A 31 -6.11 -0.46 -3.51
N LEU A 32 -6.80 0.40 -2.74
CA LEU A 32 -6.22 1.61 -2.16
C LEU A 32 -5.15 1.29 -1.11
N ILE A 33 -5.36 0.25 -0.28
CA ILE A 33 -4.36 -0.20 0.69
C ILE A 33 -3.12 -0.74 -0.03
N LEU A 34 -3.24 -1.44 -1.18
CA LEU A 34 -2.06 -1.88 -1.96
C LEU A 34 -1.19 -0.71 -2.40
N ILE A 35 -1.81 0.31 -2.98
CA ILE A 35 -1.07 1.48 -3.49
C ILE A 35 -0.38 2.20 -2.32
N GLN A 36 -1.07 2.31 -1.19
CA GLN A 36 -0.53 2.95 0.00
C GLN A 36 0.67 2.19 0.59
N THR A 37 0.62 0.85 0.64
CA THR A 37 1.72 0.04 1.18
C THR A 37 2.95 0.03 0.26
N ILE A 38 2.75 0.10 -1.06
CA ILE A 38 3.86 0.29 -2.01
C ILE A 38 4.58 1.60 -1.72
N ILE A 39 3.85 2.71 -1.55
CA ILE A 39 4.47 4.02 -1.24
C ILE A 39 5.20 4.00 0.11
N LEU A 40 4.62 3.35 1.13
CA LEU A 40 5.26 3.17 2.45
C LEU A 40 6.55 2.34 2.36
N SER A 41 6.56 1.27 1.58
CA SER A 41 7.75 0.42 1.41
C SER A 41 8.89 1.18 0.74
N LEU A 42 8.58 2.03 -0.25
CA LEU A 42 9.55 2.91 -0.90
C LEU A 42 10.07 3.98 0.06
N MET A 43 9.23 4.51 0.95
CA MET A 43 9.65 5.47 1.98
C MET A 43 10.65 4.87 2.96
N ILE A 44 10.38 3.65 3.44
CA ILE A 44 11.28 2.93 4.36
C ILE A 44 12.62 2.65 3.67
N ASN A 45 12.58 2.30 2.38
CA ASN A 45 13.77 2.05 1.60
C ASN A 45 14.68 3.28 1.51
N LEU A 46 14.10 4.46 1.26
CA LEU A 46 14.85 5.72 1.15
C LEU A 46 15.42 6.21 2.48
N LEU A 47 14.74 5.94 3.59
CA LEU A 47 15.14 6.46 4.91
C LEU A 47 16.19 5.59 5.60
N HIS A 48 16.09 4.27 5.49
CA HIS A 48 16.92 3.35 6.26
C HIS A 48 17.89 2.51 5.42
N ASN A 49 17.86 2.58 4.07
CA ASN A 49 18.66 1.75 3.16
C ASN A 49 18.56 0.23 3.44
N LEU A 50 17.54 -0.21 4.19
CA LEU A 50 17.30 -1.61 4.54
C LEU A 50 16.39 -2.23 3.47
N PHE A 51 16.96 -2.50 2.30
CA PHE A 51 16.26 -3.13 1.16
C PHE A 51 15.56 -4.43 1.53
N TRP A 52 16.12 -5.18 2.49
CA TRP A 52 15.55 -6.45 2.92
C TRP A 52 14.23 -6.28 3.68
N MET A 53 14.10 -5.20 4.48
CA MET A 53 12.88 -4.94 5.25
C MET A 53 11.74 -4.40 4.38
N SER A 54 12.04 -3.49 3.44
CA SER A 54 11.04 -3.00 2.48
C SER A 54 10.51 -4.11 1.57
N TYR A 55 11.37 -5.05 1.18
CA TYR A 55 10.99 -6.22 0.38
C TYR A 55 10.04 -7.18 1.12
N ILE A 56 10.35 -7.53 2.37
CA ILE A 56 9.49 -8.41 3.18
C ILE A 56 8.11 -7.79 3.40
N LEU A 57 8.04 -6.46 3.63
CA LEU A 57 6.79 -5.73 3.78
C LEU A 57 5.89 -5.81 2.54
N ILE A 58 6.47 -5.72 1.35
CA ILE A 58 5.74 -5.88 0.08
C ILE A 58 5.20 -7.32 -0.04
N LEU A 59 6.03 -8.33 0.23
CA LEU A 59 5.64 -9.75 0.09
C LEU A 59 4.49 -10.16 0.99
N ILE A 60 4.51 -9.74 2.26
CA ILE A 60 3.46 -10.06 3.24
C ILE A 60 2.14 -9.44 2.79
N PHE A 61 2.16 -8.19 2.33
CA PHE A 61 0.95 -7.51 1.87
C PHE A 61 0.38 -8.10 0.58
N LEU A 62 1.23 -8.39 -0.41
CA LEU A 62 0.79 -9.03 -1.65
C LEU A 62 0.18 -10.41 -1.38
N GLY A 63 0.82 -11.21 -0.51
CA GLY A 63 0.29 -12.51 -0.11
C GLY A 63 -1.06 -12.41 0.60
N GLY A 64 -1.18 -11.54 1.60
CA GLY A 64 -2.44 -11.35 2.35
C GLY A 64 -3.60 -10.87 1.48
N MET A 65 -3.32 -9.98 0.52
CA MET A 65 -4.34 -9.44 -0.37
C MET A 65 -4.85 -10.46 -1.41
N LEU A 66 -4.00 -11.36 -1.89
CA LEU A 66 -4.42 -12.44 -2.78
C LEU A 66 -5.39 -13.41 -2.08
N VAL A 67 -5.16 -13.72 -0.80
CA VAL A 67 -6.07 -14.57 -0.02
C VAL A 67 -7.43 -13.92 0.14
N ILE A 68 -7.47 -12.61 0.45
CA ILE A 68 -8.72 -11.84 0.56
C ILE A 68 -9.43 -11.77 -0.80
N PHE A 69 -8.70 -11.62 -1.90
CA PHE A 69 -9.27 -11.61 -3.25
C PHE A 69 -9.94 -12.93 -3.59
N ILE A 70 -9.28 -14.07 -3.33
CA ILE A 70 -9.84 -15.41 -3.56
C ILE A 70 -11.09 -15.61 -2.68
N TYR A 71 -11.06 -15.16 -1.43
CA TYR A 71 -12.20 -15.24 -0.53
C TYR A 71 -13.44 -14.52 -1.09
N ILE A 72 -13.28 -13.26 -1.54
CA ILE A 72 -14.40 -12.49 -2.11
C ILE A 72 -14.88 -13.09 -3.44
N ALA A 73 -13.96 -13.60 -4.27
CA ALA A 73 -14.32 -14.30 -5.50
C ALA A 73 -15.16 -15.55 -5.23
N SER A 74 -14.80 -16.35 -4.22
CA SER A 74 -15.55 -17.55 -3.83
C SER A 74 -16.94 -17.27 -3.24
N LEU A 75 -17.16 -16.08 -2.72
CA LEU A 75 -18.46 -15.62 -2.21
C LEU A 75 -19.39 -15.09 -3.32
N THR A 76 -18.82 -14.73 -4.46
CA THR A 76 -19.55 -14.17 -5.61
C THR A 76 -19.74 -15.17 -6.75
N SER A 77 -19.01 -16.30 -6.74
CA SER A 77 -19.25 -17.50 -7.55
C SER A 77 -20.27 -18.44 -6.92
#